data_AF-X1DNM3-F1
#
_entry.id   AF-X1DNM3-F1
#
_cell.length_a   1.000
_cell.length_b   1.000
_cell.length_c   1.000
_cell.angle_alpha   90.00
_cell.angle_beta   90.00
_cell.angle_gamma   90.00
#
_symmetry.space_group_name_H-M   'P 1'
#
loop_
_entity.id
_entity.type
_entity.pdbx_description
1 polymer ?
#
loop_
_entity_poly.entity_id
_entity_poly.type
_entity_poly.pdbx_seq_one_letter_code
_entity_poly.pdbx_strand_id
1 'polypeptide(L)' 'LMGMIESAEERIKPALSGIRSQLIAMKRDIEKDVSVVKKLLPNGMLEIIDEDGNRIIRPPYSWEVEGN' A
#
# COMPACT_ATOMS: atom_id res chain seq x y z
N LEU A 1 -5.91 -15.33 23.35
CA LEU A 1 -5.85 -13.86 23.16
C LEU A 1 -5.54 -13.51 21.70
N MET A 2 -4.39 -13.92 21.15
CA MET A 2 -3.98 -13.63 19.76
C MET A 2 -5.02 -14.07 18.70
N GLY A 3 -5.53 -15.30 18.77
CA GLY A 3 -6.59 -15.76 17.84
C GLY A 3 -7.95 -15.06 17.99
N MET A 4 -8.25 -14.43 19.13
CA MET A 4 -9.46 -13.61 19.29
C MET A 4 -9.29 -12.23 18.63
N ILE A 5 -8.07 -11.69 18.68
CA ILE A 5 -7.71 -10.41 18.04
C ILE A 5 -7.76 -10.58 16.51
N GLU A 6 -7.14 -11.63 15.97
CA GLU A 6 -7.18 -11.94 14.53
C GLU A 6 -8.62 -12.17 14.03
N SER A 7 -9.44 -12.90 14.79
CA SER A 7 -10.84 -13.12 14.45
C SER A 7 -11.68 -11.84 14.48
N ALA A 8 -11.38 -10.91 15.39
CA ALA A 8 -12.04 -9.60 15.44
C ALA A 8 -11.61 -8.73 14.25
N GLU A 9 -10.32 -8.73 13.87
CA GLU A 9 -9.83 -8.06 12.67
C GLU A 9 -10.49 -8.60 11.40
N GLU A 10 -10.60 -9.92 11.23
CA GLU A 10 -11.27 -10.52 10.07
C GLU A 10 -12.75 -10.12 9.96
N ARG A 11 -13.45 -9.97 11.09
CA ARG A 11 -14.85 -9.51 11.10
C ARG A 11 -15.00 -8.04 10.71
N ILE A 12 -13.99 -7.21 10.98
CA ILE A 12 -14.02 -5.76 10.75
C ILE A 12 -13.53 -5.41 9.33
N LYS A 13 -12.65 -6.24 8.75
CA LYS A 13 -12.11 -6.04 7.38
C LYS A 13 -13.18 -5.74 6.32
N PRO A 14 -14.32 -6.47 6.25
CA PRO A 14 -15.38 -6.13 5.30
C PRO A 14 -15.99 -4.75 5.55
N ALA A 15 -16.23 -4.38 6.80
CA ALA A 15 -16.83 -3.09 7.18
C ALA A 15 -15.92 -1.90 6.85
N LEU A 16 -14.60 -2.09 6.92
CA LEU A 16 -13.61 -1.05 6.59
C LEU A 16 -13.14 -1.08 5.13
N SER A 17 -13.59 -2.05 4.33
CA SER A 17 -13.12 -2.22 2.94
C SER A 17 -13.32 -0.96 2.10
N GLY A 18 -14.46 -0.27 2.25
CA GLY A 18 -14.74 0.98 1.55
C GLY A 18 -13.77 2.11 1.93
N ILE A 19 -13.52 2.29 3.23
CA ILE A 19 -12.56 3.28 3.74
C ILE A 19 -11.15 2.95 3.25
N ARG A 20 -10.76 1.67 3.27
CA ARG A 20 -9.47 1.21 2.75
C ARG A 20 -9.30 1.58 1.28
N SER A 21 -10.31 1.33 0.44
CA SER A 21 -10.28 1.69 -0.99
C SER A 21 -10.15 3.20 -1.20
N GLN A 22 -10.87 4.01 -0.41
CA GLN A 22 -10.77 5.48 -0.46
C GLN A 22 -9.35 5.96 -0.09
N LEU A 23 -8.76 5.43 0.98
CA LEU A 23 -7.42 5.79 1.40
C LEU A 23 -6.36 5.39 0.37
N ILE A 24 -6.50 4.23 -0.27
CA ILE A 24 -5.61 3.81 -1.36
C ILE A 24 -5.72 4.76 -2.55
N ALA A 25 -6.94 5.16 -2.93
CA ALA A 25 -7.16 6.12 -4.03
C ALA A 25 -6.54 7.49 -3.70
N MET A 26 -6.84 8.06 -2.53
CA MET A 26 -6.26 9.33 -2.08
C MET A 26 -4.74 9.29 -2.06
N LYS A 27 -4.16 8.19 -1.57
CA LYS A 27 -2.71 8.01 -1.55
C LYS A 27 -2.12 8.00 -2.97
N ARG A 28 -2.76 7.33 -3.92
CA ARG A 28 -2.31 7.30 -5.33
C ARG A 28 -2.35 8.70 -5.96
N ASP A 29 -3.40 9.46 -5.69
CA ASP A 29 -3.54 10.84 -6.19
C ASP A 29 -2.44 11.73 -5.63
N ILE A 30 -2.20 11.68 -4.31
CA ILE A 30 -1.11 12.43 -3.66
C ILE A 30 0.25 12.03 -4.22
N GLU A 31 0.52 10.72 -4.37
CA GLU A 31 1.79 10.24 -4.92
C GLU A 31 2.02 10.73 -6.36
N LYS A 32 0.96 10.83 -7.16
CA LYS A 32 1.03 11.40 -8.51
C LYS A 32 1.30 12.91 -8.46
N ASP A 33 0.64 13.63 -7.56
CA ASP A 33 0.78 15.09 -7.42
C ASP A 33 2.20 15.48 -6.95
N VAL A 34 2.82 14.66 -6.11
CA VAL A 34 4.21 14.86 -5.62
C VAL A 34 5.26 14.07 -6.42
N SER A 35 4.92 13.65 -7.65
CA SER A 35 5.81 12.99 -8.60
C SER A 35 6.55 11.74 -8.08
N VAL A 36 5.92 10.97 -7.20
CA VAL A 36 6.47 9.70 -6.70
C VAL A 36 6.43 8.65 -7.79
N VAL A 37 7.59 8.05 -8.07
CA VAL A 37 7.75 6.95 -9.02
C VAL A 37 7.92 5.64 -8.27
N LYS A 38 7.22 4.59 -8.75
CA LYS A 38 7.32 3.24 -8.19
C LYS A 38 7.73 2.23 -9.23
N LYS A 39 8.61 1.31 -8.85
CA LYS A 39 9.11 0.24 -9.71
C LYS A 39 9.19 -1.08 -8.96
N LEU A 40 8.58 -2.13 -9.51
CA LEU A 40 8.80 -3.49 -9.03
C LEU A 40 10.16 -3.99 -9.56
N LEU A 41 11.04 -4.36 -8.64
CA LEU A 41 12.36 -4.88 -8.94
C LEU A 41 12.31 -6.39 -9.24
N PRO A 42 13.31 -6.96 -9.95
CA PRO A 42 13.33 -8.38 -10.27
C PRO A 42 13.32 -9.32 -9.06
N ASN A 43 13.77 -8.86 -7.90
CA ASN A 43 13.73 -9.60 -6.63
C ASN A 43 12.38 -9.49 -5.90
N GLY A 44 11.35 -8.92 -6.54
CA GLY A 44 10.02 -8.74 -5.97
C GLY A 44 9.88 -7.58 -5.00
N MET A 45 10.93 -6.77 -4.80
CA MET A 45 10.89 -5.60 -3.95
C MET A 45 10.30 -4.40 -4.69
N LEU A 46 9.66 -3.50 -3.96
CA LEU A 46 9.17 -2.23 -4.47
C LEU A 46 10.19 -1.13 -4.19
N GLU A 47 10.66 -0.50 -5.26
CA GLU A 47 11.44 0.74 -5.20
C GLU A 47 10.48 1.92 -5.33
N ILE A 48 10.62 2.90 -4.44
CA ILE A 48 9.86 4.15 -4.41
C ILE A 48 10.85 5.30 -4.38
N ILE A 49 10.68 6.24 -5.31
CA ILE A 49 11.55 7.41 -5.49
C ILE A 49 10.66 8.65 -5.52
N ASP A 50 10.98 9.67 -4.72
CA ASP A 50 10.32 10.98 -4.76
C ASP A 50 11.02 11.96 -5.72
N GLU A 51 10.47 13.16 -5.86
CA GLU A 51 11.01 14.20 -6.75
C GLU A 51 12.42 14.68 -6.36
N ASP A 52 12.76 14.62 -5.07
CA ASP A 52 14.07 14.99 -4.54
C ASP A 52 15.12 13.87 -4.74
N GLY A 53 14.69 12.70 -5.23
CA GLY A 53 15.53 11.53 -5.43
C GLY A 53 15.74 10.69 -4.16
N ASN A 54 15.01 10.95 -3.08
CA ASN A 54 15.01 10.07 -1.92
C ASN A 54 14.41 8.72 -2.31
N ARG A 55 15.10 7.65 -1.89
CA ARG A 55 14.79 6.29 -2.35
C ARG A 55 14.57 5.36 -1.17
N ILE A 56 13.47 4.60 -1.24
CA ILE A 56 13.15 3.54 -0.29
C ILE A 56 12.95 2.23 -1.07
N ILE A 57 13.51 1.14 -0.55
CA ILE A 57 13.29 -0.22 -1.07
C ILE A 57 12.72 -1.09 0.03
N ARG A 58 11.56 -1.69 -0.22
CA ARG A 58 10.87 -2.57 0.73
C ARG A 58 10.02 -3.62 0.01
N PRO A 59 9.55 -4.68 0.69
CA PRO A 59 8.53 -5.55 0.13
C PRO A 59 7.27 -4.74 -0.21
N PRO A 60 6.56 -5.06 -1.31
CA PRO A 60 5.29 -4.42 -1.62
C PRO A 60 4.24 -4.82 -0.58
N TYR A 61 3.32 -3.93 -0.26
CA TYR A 61 2.12 -4.33 0.46
C TYR A 61 1.18 -5.11 -0.49
N SER A 62 0.35 -6.00 0.04
CA SER A 62 -0.56 -6.83 -0.77
C SER A 62 -1.42 -6.01 -1.74
N TRP A 63 -1.85 -4.81 -1.34
CA TRP A 63 -2.66 -3.91 -2.16
C TRP A 63 -1.88 -3.11 -3.22
N GLU A 64 -0.55 -3.09 -3.15
CA GLU A 64 0.30 -2.45 -4.17
C GLU A 64 0.58 -3.38 -5.36
N VAL A 65 0.43 -4.69 -5.17
CA VAL A 65 0.57 -5.71 -6.21
C VAL A 65 -0.76 -6.07 -6.86
N GLU A 66 -1.88 -5.96 -6.13
CA GLU A 66 -3.23 -6.32 -6.61
C GLU A 66 -3.86 -5.32 -7.60
N GLY A 67 -3.23 -4.17 -7.88
CA GLY A 67 -3.89 -3.08 -8.62
C GLY A 67 -2.96 -2.19 -9.44
N ASN A 68 -1.94 -2.77 -10.06
CA ASN A 68 -1.30 -2.22 -11.26
C ASN A 68 -1.86 -2.93 -12.50
#